data_AF-A0A538PW09-F1
#
_entry.id   AF-A0A538PW09-F1
#
_cell.length_a   1.000
_cell.length_b   1.000
_cell.length_c   1.000
_cell.angle_alpha   90.00
_cell.angle_beta   90.00
_cell.angle_gamma   90.00
#
_symmetry.space_group_name_H-M   'P 1'
#
loop_
_entity.id
_entity.type
_entity.pdbx_description
1 polymer ?
#
loop_
_entity_poly.entity_id
_entity_poly.type
_entity_poly.pdbx_seq_one_letter_code
_entity_poly.pdbx_strand_id
1 'polypeptide(L)'
;MRHAWAAVCACLVGASSSLASAQTVSECEAQGKFLVTAYGFADNDPAYSDAIATVGQNANWRANFSTTNTFDNPSTLAVPSSWLGGTGNFSAGDMVLIEGLGWFVVEDLCAGCTGNWIDVWTAFALPEQQAGITACRNVWAYNPGDTIPSSQLSASAGAEWLGATWSGRFNQRMTGSGISQIYVNDLVAPRSSANWSERLVEGMEQQEDLGTPFTNVYDSQPSWVHWSGYDGATVWEARTKCSTYIRELFRRAYDIPDQYMINWMGTASPFAEDWYFRMQDLDNFTAVARVADVRRNDIIAILYTGADATGHNAIVLGTPRSRTASSPTIAGTVQYEVDIIDSTQSPHGSAADTRLDGKVDGVGQGIMRLYADSSTGNLVGYTWSVLGGSVYYGIGGDTSRTIRIGRFQNLPDYQP
;
A
#
# COMPACT_ATOMS: atom_id res chain seq x y z
N MET A 1 -84.91 2.49 1.37
CA MET A 1 -84.52 1.61 0.24
C MET A 1 -83.49 2.38 -0.57
N ARG A 2 -82.36 1.89 -1.07
CA ARG A 2 -81.54 0.69 -0.89
C ARG A 2 -80.36 0.92 -1.88
N HIS A 3 -79.12 0.73 -1.42
CA HIS A 3 -77.91 0.40 -2.20
C HIS A 3 -77.28 1.42 -3.15
N ALA A 4 -76.14 1.96 -2.68
CA ALA A 4 -75.02 2.44 -3.46
C ALA A 4 -74.38 1.30 -4.28
N TRP A 5 -74.01 1.60 -5.53
CA TRP A 5 -73.23 0.74 -6.41
C TRP A 5 -71.77 1.20 -6.42
N ALA A 6 -70.88 0.25 -6.16
CA ALA A 6 -69.45 0.35 -6.37
C ALA A 6 -69.14 0.42 -7.87
N ALA A 7 -68.25 1.33 -8.27
CA ALA A 7 -67.63 1.33 -9.59
C ALA A 7 -66.16 0.95 -9.45
N VAL A 8 -65.81 -0.06 -10.23
CA VAL A 8 -64.60 -0.86 -10.22
C VAL A 8 -63.40 -0.07 -10.75
N CYS A 9 -62.28 -0.27 -10.05
CA CYS A 9 -60.94 0.12 -10.42
C CYS A 9 -60.46 -0.72 -11.61
N ALA A 10 -60.14 -0.11 -12.75
CA ALA A 10 -59.37 -0.75 -13.82
C ALA A 10 -58.71 0.29 -14.75
N CYS A 11 -57.46 -0.01 -15.08
CA CYS A 11 -56.62 0.52 -16.16
C CYS A 11 -55.88 1.86 -15.94
N LEU A 12 -54.66 1.73 -15.40
CA LEU A 12 -53.45 2.22 -16.08
C LEU A 12 -52.29 1.27 -15.73
N VAL A 13 -52.16 0.24 -16.56
CA VAL A 13 -50.96 -0.60 -16.68
C VAL A 13 -49.96 0.20 -17.49
N GLY A 14 -48.73 0.36 -17.00
CA GLY A 14 -47.70 1.05 -17.79
C GLY A 14 -46.42 1.43 -17.06
N ALA A 15 -45.89 0.56 -16.21
CA ALA A 15 -44.47 0.60 -15.85
C ALA A 15 -44.06 -0.82 -15.44
N SER A 16 -43.97 -1.72 -16.42
CA SER A 16 -43.09 -2.87 -16.27
C SER A 16 -41.66 -2.32 -16.22
N SER A 17 -41.13 -2.12 -15.01
CA SER A 17 -39.70 -2.20 -14.81
C SER A 17 -39.30 -3.62 -15.23
N SER A 18 -38.94 -3.80 -16.49
CA SER A 18 -38.20 -4.99 -16.88
C SER A 18 -36.91 -4.93 -16.06
N LEU A 19 -36.87 -5.70 -14.98
CA LEU A 19 -35.60 -6.20 -14.48
C LEU A 19 -34.95 -6.85 -15.70
N ALA A 20 -33.96 -6.18 -16.29
CA ALA A 20 -33.14 -6.80 -17.30
C ALA A 20 -32.67 -8.13 -16.71
N SER A 21 -32.88 -9.23 -17.42
CA SER A 21 -32.36 -10.51 -16.99
C SER A 21 -30.86 -10.35 -16.74
N ALA A 22 -30.37 -10.89 -15.64
CA ALA A 22 -28.93 -10.91 -15.36
C ALA A 22 -28.21 -11.52 -16.57
N GLN A 23 -27.23 -10.80 -17.11
CA GLN A 23 -26.47 -11.26 -18.27
C GLN A 23 -25.75 -12.56 -17.91
N THR A 24 -25.76 -13.51 -18.84
CA THR A 24 -25.12 -14.82 -18.68
C THR A 24 -23.76 -14.83 -19.40
N VAL A 25 -22.88 -15.74 -18.99
CA VAL A 25 -21.57 -15.93 -19.64
C VAL A 25 -21.73 -16.20 -21.13
N SER A 26 -22.68 -17.06 -21.52
CA SER A 26 -22.91 -17.41 -22.93
C SER A 26 -23.40 -16.23 -23.77
N GLU A 27 -24.19 -15.32 -23.20
CA GLU A 27 -24.61 -14.08 -23.87
C GLU A 27 -23.43 -13.13 -24.10
N CYS A 28 -22.49 -13.03 -23.15
CA CYS A 28 -21.29 -12.23 -23.31
C CYS A 28 -20.31 -12.87 -24.32
N GLU A 29 -20.13 -14.19 -24.28
CA GLU A 29 -19.30 -14.93 -25.22
C GLU A 29 -19.82 -14.82 -26.67
N ALA A 30 -21.14 -14.85 -26.88
CA ALA A 30 -21.75 -14.61 -28.18
C ALA A 30 -21.44 -13.21 -28.76
N GLN A 31 -21.05 -12.26 -27.90
CA GLN A 31 -20.62 -10.91 -28.27
C GLN A 31 -19.10 -10.77 -28.36
N GLY A 32 -18.33 -11.83 -28.10
CA GLY A 32 -16.87 -11.79 -27.98
C GLY A 32 -16.38 -11.02 -26.74
N LYS A 33 -17.19 -11.00 -25.67
CA LYS A 33 -16.93 -10.27 -24.42
C LYS A 33 -16.80 -11.20 -23.22
N PHE A 34 -16.39 -10.63 -22.10
CA PHE A 34 -16.38 -11.28 -20.80
C PHE A 34 -17.58 -10.83 -19.97
N LEU A 35 -18.21 -11.76 -19.26
CA LEU A 35 -19.04 -11.41 -18.13
C LEU A 35 -18.11 -10.99 -16.99
N VAL A 36 -18.17 -9.71 -16.63
CA VAL A 36 -17.45 -9.19 -15.47
C VAL A 36 -18.46 -9.00 -14.36
N THR A 37 -18.24 -9.64 -13.22
CA THR A 37 -19.04 -9.49 -12.00
C THR A 37 -18.19 -8.98 -10.86
N ALA A 38 -18.86 -8.64 -9.76
CA ALA A 38 -18.21 -8.25 -8.53
C ALA A 38 -18.25 -9.40 -7.54
N TYR A 39 -17.14 -9.62 -6.85
CA TYR A 39 -17.08 -10.48 -5.68
C TYR A 39 -16.59 -9.70 -4.46
N GLY A 40 -16.84 -10.26 -3.28
CA GLY A 40 -16.43 -9.68 -2.01
C GLY A 40 -16.01 -10.79 -1.05
N PHE A 41 -15.77 -10.43 0.21
CA PHE A 41 -15.19 -11.36 1.19
C PHE A 41 -15.88 -12.73 1.33
N ALA A 42 -17.21 -12.79 1.16
CA ALA A 42 -17.94 -14.05 1.26
C ALA A 42 -17.68 -15.04 0.10
N ASP A 43 -17.08 -14.56 -0.99
CA ASP A 43 -16.85 -15.27 -2.25
C ASP A 43 -15.35 -15.34 -2.61
N ASN A 44 -14.47 -15.00 -1.65
CA ASN A 44 -13.02 -15.20 -1.80
C ASN A 44 -12.68 -16.69 -1.72
N ASP A 45 -11.65 -17.18 -2.42
CA ASP A 45 -11.31 -18.60 -2.42
C ASP A 45 -10.01 -18.96 -1.69
N PRO A 46 -10.07 -19.80 -0.63
CA PRO A 46 -11.25 -20.51 -0.12
C PRO A 46 -12.25 -19.58 0.59
N ALA A 47 -13.54 -19.93 0.51
CA ALA A 47 -14.66 -19.16 1.08
C ALA A 47 -14.35 -18.63 2.49
N TYR A 48 -14.56 -17.33 2.70
CA TYR A 48 -14.29 -16.62 3.96
C TYR A 48 -12.82 -16.57 4.39
N SER A 49 -11.88 -16.89 3.50
CA SER A 49 -10.46 -16.67 3.73
C SER A 49 -10.03 -15.29 3.24
N ASP A 50 -8.85 -14.89 3.65
CA ASP A 50 -8.07 -13.75 3.15
C ASP A 50 -6.91 -14.22 2.24
N ALA A 51 -6.95 -15.47 1.79
CA ALA A 51 -5.93 -16.06 0.92
C ALA A 51 -6.30 -15.89 -0.55
N ILE A 52 -5.28 -15.70 -1.39
CA ILE A 52 -5.38 -15.67 -2.85
C ILE A 52 -4.94 -17.03 -3.39
N ALA A 53 -5.65 -17.58 -4.38
CA ALA A 53 -5.58 -19.02 -4.72
C ALA A 53 -4.46 -19.44 -5.71
N THR A 54 -3.59 -18.55 -6.20
CA THR A 54 -2.52 -18.92 -7.16
C THR A 54 -1.24 -19.43 -6.47
N VAL A 55 -0.76 -20.63 -6.86
CA VAL A 55 0.33 -21.38 -6.19
C VAL A 55 1.70 -20.73 -6.41
N GLY A 56 2.45 -20.54 -5.31
CA GLY A 56 3.77 -19.87 -5.30
C GLY A 56 3.79 -18.57 -4.48
N GLN A 57 2.62 -18.16 -3.96
CA GLN A 57 2.45 -16.96 -3.14
C GLN A 57 2.11 -17.39 -1.70
N ASN A 58 3.07 -17.24 -0.80
CA ASN A 58 2.97 -17.75 0.56
C ASN A 58 2.11 -16.79 1.43
N ALA A 59 1.08 -17.35 2.06
CA ALA A 59 0.28 -16.87 3.19
C ALA A 59 0.28 -15.36 3.47
N ASN A 60 -0.84 -14.71 3.12
CA ASN A 60 -1.32 -13.37 3.49
C ASN A 60 -1.07 -12.22 2.52
N TRP A 61 -1.55 -12.40 1.29
CA TRP A 61 -1.77 -11.28 0.39
C TRP A 61 -3.27 -10.99 0.35
N ARG A 62 -3.65 -9.86 0.95
CA ARG A 62 -4.99 -9.26 0.90
C ARG A 62 -5.35 -9.00 -0.57
N ALA A 63 -6.61 -9.06 -0.99
CA ALA A 63 -6.98 -8.58 -2.32
C ALA A 63 -6.79 -7.05 -2.40
N ASN A 64 -6.20 -6.60 -3.50
CA ASN A 64 -5.78 -5.24 -3.67
C ASN A 64 -6.87 -4.35 -4.23
N PHE A 65 -6.95 -3.14 -3.69
CA PHE A 65 -8.00 -2.22 -4.06
C PHE A 65 -7.49 -0.81 -4.34
N SER A 66 -7.46 -0.44 -5.61
CA SER A 66 -7.07 0.89 -6.08
C SER A 66 -8.28 1.80 -6.27
N THR A 67 -8.24 2.97 -5.63
CA THR A 67 -9.27 4.01 -5.79
C THR A 67 -9.23 4.68 -7.17
N THR A 68 -8.14 4.49 -7.92
CA THR A 68 -7.91 5.13 -9.23
C THR A 68 -7.90 4.14 -10.39
N ASN A 69 -7.61 2.87 -10.11
CA ASN A 69 -7.57 1.76 -11.06
C ASN A 69 -6.85 2.09 -12.37
N THR A 70 -5.62 2.62 -12.24
CA THR A 70 -4.74 3.00 -13.34
C THR A 70 -3.72 1.91 -13.60
N PHE A 71 -3.02 1.97 -14.73
CA PHE A 71 -1.97 1.01 -15.06
C PHE A 71 -0.91 0.89 -13.94
N ASP A 72 -0.47 2.03 -13.39
CA ASP A 72 0.52 2.07 -12.31
C ASP A 72 -0.07 1.65 -10.94
N ASN A 73 -1.39 1.52 -10.84
CA ASN A 73 -2.07 1.15 -9.61
C ASN A 73 -3.31 0.28 -9.87
N PRO A 74 -3.11 -1.00 -10.26
CA PRO A 74 -4.19 -1.92 -10.57
C PRO A 74 -4.83 -2.50 -9.30
N SER A 75 -6.13 -2.84 -9.38
CA SER A 75 -6.81 -3.66 -8.37
C SER A 75 -6.71 -5.16 -8.69
N THR A 76 -7.15 -6.02 -7.78
CA THR A 76 -7.14 -7.47 -7.99
C THR A 76 -8.41 -7.97 -8.69
N LEU A 77 -8.25 -9.00 -9.52
CA LEU A 77 -9.36 -9.80 -10.05
C LEU A 77 -9.12 -11.30 -9.87
N ALA A 78 -10.22 -12.06 -9.92
CA ALA A 78 -10.28 -13.51 -9.87
C ALA A 78 -10.75 -14.09 -11.22
N VAL A 79 -10.18 -15.24 -11.59
CA VAL A 79 -10.47 -15.97 -12.84
C VAL A 79 -10.78 -17.46 -12.57
N PRO A 80 -11.38 -18.21 -13.50
CA PRO A 80 -11.75 -19.61 -13.23
C PRO A 80 -10.60 -20.52 -12.74
N SER A 81 -10.91 -21.45 -11.84
CA SER A 81 -9.90 -22.30 -11.16
C SER A 81 -9.11 -23.27 -12.06
N SER A 82 -9.63 -23.63 -13.24
CA SER A 82 -9.03 -24.63 -14.14
C SER A 82 -7.75 -24.16 -14.87
N TRP A 83 -7.35 -22.90 -14.73
CA TRP A 83 -6.29 -22.30 -15.56
C TRP A 83 -4.86 -22.38 -14.96
N LEU A 84 -4.65 -23.07 -13.84
CA LEU A 84 -3.37 -23.27 -13.14
C LEU A 84 -2.30 -24.10 -13.90
N GLY A 85 -2.42 -24.32 -15.22
CA GLY A 85 -1.56 -25.26 -15.96
C GLY A 85 -1.35 -24.99 -17.44
N GLY A 86 -1.69 -23.81 -17.95
CA GLY A 86 -1.39 -23.43 -19.33
C GLY A 86 -2.32 -24.08 -20.37
N THR A 87 -3.45 -23.42 -20.60
CA THR A 87 -4.06 -23.12 -21.91
C THR A 87 -5.32 -22.33 -21.55
N GLY A 88 -5.32 -20.99 -21.66
CA GLY A 88 -6.42 -20.09 -21.28
C GLY A 88 -6.15 -18.61 -21.58
N ASN A 89 -7.14 -17.73 -21.33
CA ASN A 89 -7.08 -16.29 -21.62
C ASN A 89 -6.25 -15.46 -20.62
N PHE A 90 -5.93 -16.00 -19.44
CA PHE A 90 -5.22 -15.29 -18.37
C PHE A 90 -4.27 -16.21 -17.60
N SER A 91 -3.18 -15.63 -17.10
CA SER A 91 -2.21 -16.22 -16.18
C SER A 91 -2.08 -15.35 -14.93
N ALA A 92 -1.64 -15.94 -13.81
CA ALA A 92 -1.31 -15.18 -12.62
C ALA A 92 -0.27 -14.09 -12.93
N GLY A 93 -0.50 -12.87 -12.47
CA GLY A 93 0.33 -11.70 -12.74
C GLY A 93 0.03 -10.97 -14.05
N ASP A 94 -0.90 -11.46 -14.88
CA ASP A 94 -1.31 -10.73 -16.09
C ASP A 94 -1.92 -9.37 -15.72
N MET A 95 -1.56 -8.36 -16.49
CA MET A 95 -2.17 -7.04 -16.43
C MET A 95 -3.42 -7.02 -17.29
N VAL A 96 -4.55 -6.69 -16.70
CA VAL A 96 -5.86 -6.77 -17.34
C VAL A 96 -6.52 -5.40 -17.36
N LEU A 97 -6.81 -4.88 -18.55
CA LEU A 97 -7.64 -3.69 -18.72
C LEU A 97 -9.09 -4.12 -18.96
N ILE A 98 -10.00 -3.64 -18.11
CA ILE A 98 -11.44 -3.87 -18.24
C ILE A 98 -12.11 -2.55 -18.65
N GLU A 99 -12.88 -2.60 -19.74
CA GLU A 99 -13.63 -1.45 -20.25
C GLU A 99 -14.50 -0.80 -19.16
N GLY A 100 -14.29 0.49 -18.92
CA GLY A 100 -15.01 1.29 -17.93
C GLY A 100 -14.54 1.12 -16.48
N LEU A 101 -13.85 0.02 -16.16
CA LEU A 101 -13.40 -0.25 -14.79
C LEU A 101 -11.91 0.04 -14.58
N GLY A 102 -11.09 0.03 -15.62
CA GLY A 102 -9.65 0.35 -15.52
C GLY A 102 -8.78 -0.90 -15.41
N TRP A 103 -7.62 -0.76 -14.76
CA TRP A 103 -6.57 -1.78 -14.73
C TRP A 103 -6.62 -2.69 -13.51
N PHE A 104 -6.35 -3.96 -13.75
CA PHE A 104 -6.33 -5.02 -12.75
C PHE A 104 -5.12 -5.93 -12.94
N VAL A 105 -4.84 -6.71 -11.90
CA VAL A 105 -3.90 -7.82 -11.94
C VAL A 105 -4.61 -9.12 -11.56
N VAL A 106 -4.30 -10.19 -12.31
CA VAL A 106 -4.78 -11.53 -12.01
C VAL A 106 -4.00 -12.07 -10.82
N GLU A 107 -4.65 -12.19 -9.68
CA GLU A 107 -4.01 -12.77 -8.49
C GLU A 107 -4.79 -13.98 -8.01
N ASP A 108 -6.11 -14.01 -8.18
CA ASP A 108 -6.99 -14.96 -7.51
C ASP A 108 -7.74 -15.93 -8.44
N LEU A 109 -8.30 -16.98 -7.86
CA LEU A 109 -9.20 -17.91 -8.53
C LEU A 109 -10.63 -17.68 -8.05
N CYS A 110 -11.57 -17.89 -8.96
CA CYS A 110 -12.99 -17.86 -8.69
C CYS A 110 -13.55 -19.29 -8.78
N ALA A 111 -14.19 -19.75 -7.71
CA ALA A 111 -14.70 -21.12 -7.53
C ALA A 111 -15.95 -21.40 -8.36
N GLY A 112 -16.73 -20.36 -8.69
CA GLY A 112 -17.94 -20.46 -9.51
C GLY A 112 -17.74 -20.12 -10.98
N CYS A 113 -16.64 -19.45 -11.32
CA CYS A 113 -16.45 -18.89 -12.64
C CYS A 113 -16.18 -19.98 -13.68
N THR A 114 -16.83 -19.88 -14.83
CA THR A 114 -16.62 -20.76 -15.99
C THR A 114 -16.71 -19.94 -17.27
N GLY A 115 -15.98 -20.34 -18.31
CA GLY A 115 -15.93 -19.61 -19.59
C GLY A 115 -15.27 -18.25 -19.47
N ASN A 116 -15.72 -17.29 -20.27
CA ASN A 116 -15.27 -15.88 -20.22
C ASN A 116 -15.92 -15.12 -19.06
N TRP A 117 -15.69 -15.58 -17.83
CA TRP A 117 -16.15 -14.94 -16.60
C TRP A 117 -14.96 -14.46 -15.77
N ILE A 118 -14.98 -13.18 -15.39
CA ILE A 118 -14.05 -12.53 -14.47
C ILE A 118 -14.82 -11.99 -13.28
N ASP A 119 -14.26 -12.16 -12.09
CA ASP A 119 -14.74 -11.54 -10.86
C ASP A 119 -13.79 -10.44 -10.40
N VAL A 120 -14.28 -9.23 -10.17
CA VAL A 120 -13.47 -8.12 -9.64
C VAL A 120 -13.73 -7.90 -8.16
N TRP A 121 -12.66 -7.72 -7.39
CA TRP A 121 -12.79 -7.56 -5.96
C TRP A 121 -13.39 -6.20 -5.61
N THR A 122 -14.50 -6.21 -4.88
CA THR A 122 -15.21 -5.00 -4.43
C THR A 122 -15.24 -4.86 -2.91
N ALA A 123 -14.42 -5.67 -2.22
CA ALA A 123 -14.34 -5.74 -0.77
C ALA A 123 -15.72 -5.92 -0.11
N PHE A 124 -16.21 -4.88 0.57
CA PHE A 124 -17.49 -4.85 1.31
C PHE A 124 -18.52 -3.93 0.66
N ALA A 125 -18.44 -3.70 -0.65
CA ALA A 125 -19.45 -2.95 -1.38
C ALA A 125 -20.85 -3.53 -1.11
N LEU A 126 -21.85 -2.66 -0.96
CA LEU A 126 -23.24 -3.09 -0.81
C LEU A 126 -23.73 -3.74 -2.12
N PRO A 127 -24.70 -4.66 -2.09
CA PRO A 127 -25.20 -5.34 -3.29
C PRO A 127 -25.62 -4.37 -4.41
N GLU A 128 -26.23 -3.24 -4.08
CA GLU A 128 -26.62 -2.21 -5.05
C GLU A 128 -25.42 -1.50 -5.70
N GLN A 129 -24.27 -1.45 -5.03
CA GLN A 129 -23.03 -0.89 -5.56
C GLN A 129 -22.31 -1.90 -6.46
N GLN A 130 -22.36 -3.18 -6.08
CA GLN A 130 -21.83 -4.30 -6.88
C GLN A 130 -22.60 -4.48 -8.19
N ALA A 131 -23.92 -4.25 -8.18
CA ALA A 131 -24.77 -4.40 -9.36
C ALA A 131 -24.35 -3.52 -10.56
N GLY A 132 -23.65 -2.39 -10.32
CA GLY A 132 -23.16 -1.51 -11.38
C GLY A 132 -21.95 -2.06 -12.16
N ILE A 133 -21.30 -3.11 -11.64
CA ILE A 133 -20.13 -3.73 -12.25
C ILE A 133 -20.54 -4.84 -13.20
N THR A 134 -21.54 -5.62 -12.80
CA THR A 134 -22.04 -6.81 -13.50
C THR A 134 -22.50 -6.48 -14.92
N ALA A 135 -21.63 -6.74 -15.90
CA ALA A 135 -21.90 -6.45 -17.30
C ALA A 135 -21.01 -7.25 -18.26
N CYS A 136 -21.45 -7.41 -19.52
CA CYS A 136 -20.57 -7.86 -20.61
C CYS A 136 -19.58 -6.75 -21.00
N ARG A 137 -18.28 -6.95 -20.78
CA ARG A 137 -17.23 -5.95 -21.01
C ARG A 137 -16.17 -6.44 -22.00
N ASN A 138 -15.58 -5.49 -22.72
CA ASN A 138 -14.33 -5.74 -23.42
C ASN A 138 -13.19 -5.85 -22.39
N VAL A 139 -12.32 -6.84 -22.58
CA VAL A 139 -11.19 -7.12 -21.70
C VAL A 139 -9.94 -7.33 -22.54
N TRP A 140 -8.85 -6.70 -22.13
CA TRP A 140 -7.53 -6.89 -22.72
C TRP A 140 -6.59 -7.44 -21.65
N ALA A 141 -5.97 -8.58 -21.95
CA ALA A 141 -4.97 -9.21 -21.09
C ALA A 141 -3.58 -8.99 -21.68
N TYR A 142 -2.62 -8.69 -20.80
CA TYR A 142 -1.22 -8.51 -21.16
C TYR A 142 -0.38 -9.37 -20.23
N ASN A 143 0.38 -10.26 -20.84
CA ASN A 143 1.35 -11.04 -20.10
C ASN A 143 2.50 -10.14 -19.64
N PRO A 144 3.22 -10.59 -18.61
CA PRO A 144 4.53 -10.08 -18.23
C PRO A 144 5.45 -9.77 -19.42
N GLY A 145 5.80 -8.50 -19.60
CA GLY A 145 6.71 -8.05 -20.65
C GLY A 145 6.07 -7.76 -22.01
N ASP A 146 4.75 -7.94 -22.15
CA ASP A 146 4.03 -7.52 -23.35
C ASP A 146 4.12 -5.99 -23.54
N THR A 147 4.22 -5.56 -24.80
CA THR A 147 4.18 -4.13 -25.13
C THR A 147 2.74 -3.64 -25.10
N ILE A 148 2.42 -2.78 -24.14
CA ILE A 148 1.08 -2.23 -23.97
C ILE A 148 0.91 -0.96 -24.82
N PRO A 149 -0.19 -0.84 -25.59
CA PRO A 149 -0.46 0.38 -26.34
C PRO A 149 -0.51 1.62 -25.44
N SER A 150 0.17 2.70 -25.83
CA SER A 150 0.23 3.93 -25.04
C SER A 150 -1.14 4.54 -24.75
N SER A 151 -2.11 4.34 -25.66
CA SER A 151 -3.50 4.78 -25.46
C SER A 151 -4.21 4.06 -24.31
N GLN A 152 -3.76 2.85 -23.96
CA GLN A 152 -4.30 2.05 -22.86
C GLN A 152 -3.54 2.24 -21.56
N LEU A 153 -2.23 2.53 -21.61
CA LEU A 153 -1.46 2.91 -20.41
C LEU A 153 -2.08 4.11 -19.68
N SER A 154 -2.65 5.06 -20.42
CA SER A 154 -3.37 6.22 -19.86
C SER A 154 -4.82 5.93 -19.46
N ALA A 155 -5.33 4.71 -19.68
CA ALA A 155 -6.68 4.36 -19.29
C ALA A 155 -6.80 4.27 -17.77
N SER A 156 -7.88 4.81 -17.24
CA SER A 156 -8.23 4.78 -15.82
C SER A 156 -9.66 4.31 -15.66
N ALA A 157 -10.03 3.98 -14.42
CA ALA A 157 -11.42 3.73 -14.06
C ALA A 157 -12.35 4.87 -14.52
N GLY A 158 -13.51 4.50 -15.07
CA GLY A 158 -14.60 5.43 -15.37
C GLY A 158 -15.52 5.65 -14.17
N ALA A 159 -16.61 6.41 -14.36
CA ALA A 159 -17.57 6.73 -13.30
C ALA A 159 -18.31 5.50 -12.73
N GLU A 160 -18.29 4.37 -13.43
CA GLU A 160 -18.85 3.09 -12.97
C GLU A 160 -18.01 2.45 -11.86
N TRP A 161 -16.71 2.76 -11.80
CA TRP A 161 -15.83 2.27 -10.75
C TRP A 161 -15.88 3.21 -9.55
N LEU A 162 -16.55 2.78 -8.48
CA LEU A 162 -16.72 3.55 -7.25
C LEU A 162 -15.66 3.20 -6.20
N GLY A 163 -14.39 3.12 -6.60
CA GLY A 163 -13.36 2.57 -5.73
C GLY A 163 -13.19 3.29 -4.38
N ALA A 164 -13.38 4.60 -4.34
CA ALA A 164 -13.35 5.37 -3.09
C ALA A 164 -14.46 4.96 -2.09
N THR A 165 -15.58 4.42 -2.57
CA THR A 165 -16.69 3.93 -1.73
C THR A 165 -16.35 2.60 -1.08
N TRP A 166 -15.53 1.76 -1.74
CA TRP A 166 -15.20 0.42 -1.26
C TRP A 166 -13.99 0.43 -0.30
N SER A 167 -13.22 1.53 -0.28
CA SER A 167 -12.06 1.75 0.60
C SER A 167 -12.34 2.59 1.87
N GLY A 168 -13.61 2.83 2.24
CA GLY A 168 -13.99 3.70 3.37
C GLY A 168 -13.63 3.15 4.76
N ARG A 169 -13.41 4.05 5.75
CA ARG A 169 -12.88 3.75 7.12
C ARG A 169 -13.45 2.54 7.86
N PHE A 170 -14.69 2.15 7.62
CA PHE A 170 -15.31 0.99 8.29
C PHE A 170 -14.92 -0.36 7.67
N ASN A 171 -14.39 -0.36 6.44
CA ASN A 171 -14.03 -1.53 5.63
C ASN A 171 -12.50 -1.75 5.53
N GLN A 172 -11.70 -0.87 6.16
CA GLN A 172 -10.23 -0.81 6.06
C GLN A 172 -9.47 -1.87 6.87
N ARG A 173 -10.17 -2.73 7.63
CA ARG A 173 -9.49 -3.76 8.44
C ARG A 173 -8.78 -4.83 7.59
N MET A 174 -9.13 -4.96 6.29
CA MET A 174 -8.52 -5.93 5.38
C MET A 174 -7.83 -5.32 4.16
N THR A 175 -7.90 -4.00 3.95
CA THR A 175 -7.15 -3.31 2.88
C THR A 175 -5.84 -2.74 3.38
N GLY A 176 -5.46 -3.02 4.64
CA GLY A 176 -4.52 -2.24 5.44
C GLY A 176 -4.91 -0.77 5.53
N SER A 177 -4.61 -0.11 6.64
CA SER A 177 -4.80 1.34 6.71
C SER A 177 -3.75 2.03 5.84
N GLY A 178 -4.08 2.31 4.58
CA GLY A 178 -3.27 3.14 3.68
C GLY A 178 -2.51 2.41 2.56
N ILE A 179 -2.82 1.14 2.28
CA ILE A 179 -2.18 0.45 1.17
C ILE A 179 -2.68 1.07 -0.14
N SER A 180 -1.76 1.63 -0.91
CA SER A 180 -2.05 2.19 -2.24
C SER A 180 -1.74 1.21 -3.36
N GLN A 181 -1.16 0.03 -3.09
CA GLN A 181 -0.73 -0.99 -4.08
C GLN A 181 -0.48 -2.38 -3.44
N ILE A 182 -0.64 -3.46 -4.20
CA ILE A 182 -0.17 -4.83 -3.93
C ILE A 182 0.83 -5.23 -4.98
N TYR A 183 1.57 -6.24 -4.56
CA TYR A 183 2.81 -6.74 -5.04
C TYR A 183 2.57 -8.02 -5.80
N VAL A 184 2.85 -7.98 -7.09
CA VAL A 184 3.07 -9.18 -7.86
C VAL A 184 4.49 -9.65 -7.56
N ASN A 185 4.64 -10.77 -6.84
CA ASN A 185 5.94 -11.42 -6.77
C ASN A 185 6.35 -11.87 -8.20
N ASP A 186 7.61 -11.63 -8.55
CA ASP A 186 8.29 -11.93 -9.82
C ASP A 186 7.93 -11.08 -11.05
N LEU A 187 7.14 -10.01 -10.87
CA LEU A 187 6.90 -8.98 -11.87
C LEU A 187 7.16 -7.60 -11.30
N VAL A 188 8.43 -7.22 -11.28
CA VAL A 188 8.91 -5.85 -11.02
C VAL A 188 8.02 -5.11 -10.01
N ALA A 189 7.87 -5.67 -8.80
CA ALA A 189 7.38 -4.85 -7.69
C ALA A 189 8.25 -3.59 -7.68
N PRO A 190 7.68 -2.37 -7.66
CA PRO A 190 8.50 -1.17 -7.66
C PRO A 190 9.46 -1.28 -6.49
N ARG A 191 10.77 -1.31 -6.80
CA ARG A 191 11.86 -1.37 -5.82
C ARG A 191 11.60 -0.29 -4.76
N SER A 192 11.13 -0.69 -3.59
CA SER A 192 10.63 0.24 -2.58
C SER A 192 10.94 -0.28 -1.18
N SER A 193 11.69 0.50 -0.44
CA SER A 193 12.01 0.24 0.95
C SER A 193 10.77 0.37 1.84
N ALA A 194 9.87 1.31 1.56
CA ALA A 194 8.61 1.43 2.30
C ALA A 194 7.77 0.15 2.22
N ASN A 195 7.80 -0.48 1.06
CA ASN A 195 7.06 -1.69 0.79
C ASN A 195 7.58 -2.90 1.58
N TRP A 196 8.91 -3.10 1.57
CA TRP A 196 9.55 -4.14 2.38
C TRP A 196 9.46 -3.89 3.87
N SER A 197 9.30 -2.63 4.25
CA SER A 197 9.14 -2.18 5.62
C SER A 197 7.76 -2.56 6.17
N GLU A 198 6.69 -2.28 5.42
CA GLU A 198 5.32 -2.70 5.77
C GLU A 198 5.21 -4.23 5.86
N ARG A 199 5.73 -4.95 4.86
CA ARG A 199 5.75 -6.42 4.85
C ARG A 199 6.31 -7.00 6.15
N LEU A 200 7.38 -6.40 6.66
CA LEU A 200 8.01 -6.84 7.91
C LEU A 200 7.11 -6.57 9.12
N VAL A 201 6.54 -5.38 9.24
CA VAL A 201 5.66 -5.02 10.36
C VAL A 201 4.41 -5.91 10.36
N GLU A 202 3.75 -6.04 9.22
CA GLU A 202 2.55 -6.87 9.06
C GLU A 202 2.84 -8.35 9.38
N GLY A 203 3.97 -8.88 8.91
CA GLY A 203 4.39 -10.24 9.21
C GLY A 203 4.67 -10.49 10.69
N MET A 204 5.24 -9.50 11.39
CA MET A 204 5.46 -9.57 12.84
C MET A 204 4.15 -9.49 13.63
N GLU A 205 3.24 -8.57 13.29
CA GLU A 205 1.91 -8.47 13.92
C GLU A 205 1.12 -9.77 13.74
N GLN A 206 1.18 -10.37 12.55
CA GLN A 206 0.53 -11.65 12.30
C GLN A 206 1.13 -12.78 13.15
N GLN A 207 2.45 -12.80 13.31
CA GLN A 207 3.08 -13.76 14.21
C GLN A 207 2.66 -13.56 15.65
N GLU A 208 2.49 -12.31 16.10
CA GLU A 208 1.96 -11.97 17.41
C GLU A 208 0.53 -12.51 17.61
N ASP A 209 -0.36 -12.27 16.66
CA ASP A 209 -1.75 -12.77 16.68
C ASP A 209 -1.83 -14.30 16.76
N LEU A 210 -0.89 -15.00 16.11
CA LEU A 210 -0.78 -16.46 16.14
C LEU A 210 -0.07 -16.98 17.40
N GLY A 211 0.44 -16.10 18.27
CA GLY A 211 1.28 -16.47 19.42
C GLY A 211 2.61 -17.11 19.03
N THR A 212 3.08 -16.85 17.80
CA THR A 212 4.37 -17.32 17.28
C THR A 212 5.48 -16.39 17.77
N PRO A 213 6.47 -16.87 18.54
CA PRO A 213 7.55 -16.01 19.02
C PRO A 213 8.39 -15.43 17.87
N PHE A 214 8.78 -14.17 18.00
CA PHE A 214 9.74 -13.50 17.11
C PHE A 214 10.60 -12.49 17.86
N THR A 215 11.70 -12.09 17.22
CA THR A 215 12.54 -11.00 17.71
C THR A 215 12.14 -9.69 17.05
N ASN A 216 11.80 -8.68 17.83
CA ASN A 216 11.73 -7.30 17.37
C ASN A 216 12.39 -6.43 18.42
N VAL A 217 13.64 -6.05 18.19
CA VAL A 217 14.44 -5.33 19.19
C VAL A 217 15.24 -4.21 18.56
N TYR A 218 15.33 -3.09 19.29
CA TYR A 218 16.26 -2.02 18.94
C TYR A 218 17.61 -2.31 19.57
N ASP A 219 18.60 -2.74 18.78
CA ASP A 219 19.92 -3.11 19.32
C ASP A 219 21.07 -2.84 18.36
N SER A 220 22.28 -2.78 18.92
CA SER A 220 23.54 -2.62 18.21
C SER A 220 24.26 -3.96 18.00
N GLN A 221 24.24 -4.41 16.75
CA GLN A 221 25.06 -5.49 16.19
C GLN A 221 24.90 -6.92 16.77
N PRO A 222 25.03 -7.96 15.90
CA PRO A 222 24.86 -7.86 14.46
C PRO A 222 23.43 -7.36 14.15
N SER A 223 23.31 -6.48 13.16
CA SER A 223 22.00 -6.00 12.70
C SER A 223 21.53 -6.85 11.54
N TRP A 224 20.27 -7.26 11.57
CA TRP A 224 19.66 -8.11 10.56
C TRP A 224 18.14 -7.92 10.55
N VAL A 225 17.55 -8.28 9.42
CA VAL A 225 16.11 -8.39 9.22
C VAL A 225 15.85 -9.70 8.48
N HIS A 226 14.90 -10.48 8.98
CA HIS A 226 14.43 -11.68 8.32
C HIS A 226 12.98 -11.48 7.89
N TRP A 227 12.71 -11.73 6.61
CA TRP A 227 11.37 -11.76 6.04
C TRP A 227 11.01 -13.23 5.83
N SER A 228 9.98 -13.74 6.50
CA SER A 228 9.60 -15.15 6.38
C SER A 228 9.34 -15.52 4.91
N GLY A 229 9.87 -16.66 4.47
CA GLY A 229 9.82 -17.10 3.08
C GLY A 229 10.96 -16.60 2.18
N TYR A 230 11.86 -15.74 2.70
CA TYR A 230 13.03 -15.23 1.97
C TYR A 230 14.33 -15.72 2.61
N ASP A 231 15.31 -16.06 1.79
CA ASP A 231 16.66 -16.49 2.22
C ASP A 231 16.67 -17.61 3.28
N GLY A 232 15.66 -18.49 3.25
CA GLY A 232 15.49 -19.58 4.22
C GLY A 232 14.95 -19.16 5.58
N ALA A 233 14.59 -17.88 5.78
CA ALA A 233 13.93 -17.43 6.98
C ALA A 233 12.52 -18.03 7.10
N THR A 234 12.18 -18.50 8.30
CA THR A 234 10.86 -19.07 8.61
C THR A 234 10.03 -18.16 9.52
N VAL A 235 10.59 -17.02 9.94
CA VAL A 235 9.99 -16.04 10.83
C VAL A 235 10.32 -14.62 10.36
N TRP A 236 9.37 -13.72 10.59
CA TRP A 236 9.47 -12.26 10.49
C TRP A 236 10.09 -11.73 11.76
N GLU A 237 11.27 -11.14 11.66
CA GLU A 237 11.96 -10.60 12.84
C GLU A 237 13.01 -9.56 12.45
N ALA A 238 13.32 -8.69 13.41
CA ALA A 238 14.32 -7.65 13.24
C ALA A 238 15.12 -7.43 14.53
N ARG A 239 16.43 -7.28 14.35
CA ARG A 239 17.37 -6.73 15.33
C ARG A 239 18.11 -5.60 14.65
N THR A 240 17.71 -4.36 14.89
CA THR A 240 18.23 -3.21 14.13
C THR A 240 18.32 -1.94 14.97
N LYS A 241 19.14 -0.99 14.54
CA LYS A 241 18.96 0.45 14.79
C LYS A 241 18.23 1.09 13.61
N CYS A 242 17.75 2.32 13.78
CA CYS A 242 17.12 3.11 12.70
C CYS A 242 17.95 3.12 11.41
N SER A 243 19.25 3.40 11.48
CA SER A 243 20.13 3.50 10.32
C SER A 243 20.45 2.15 9.65
N THR A 244 20.68 1.10 10.44
CA THR A 244 20.90 -0.26 9.92
C THR A 244 19.61 -0.86 9.37
N TYR A 245 18.45 -0.46 9.88
CA TYR A 245 17.17 -0.87 9.34
C TYR A 245 16.98 -0.33 7.92
N ILE A 246 17.24 0.95 7.68
CA ILE A 246 17.23 1.53 6.32
C ILE A 246 18.23 0.80 5.41
N ARG A 247 19.43 0.43 5.91
CA ARG A 247 20.40 -0.38 5.15
C ARG A 247 19.79 -1.72 4.70
N GLU A 248 19.18 -2.49 5.60
CA GLU A 248 18.58 -3.78 5.23
C GLU A 248 17.42 -3.61 4.25
N LEU A 249 16.59 -2.59 4.44
CA LEU A 249 15.53 -2.26 3.48
C LEU A 249 16.09 -1.94 2.10
N PHE A 250 17.21 -1.23 2.01
CA PHE A 250 17.84 -0.89 0.74
C PHE A 250 18.40 -2.12 0.03
N ARG A 251 19.10 -2.97 0.78
CA ARG A 251 19.63 -4.23 0.26
C ARG A 251 18.53 -5.10 -0.32
N ARG A 252 17.42 -5.23 0.40
CA ARG A 252 16.29 -6.03 -0.04
C ARG A 252 15.49 -5.37 -1.18
N ALA A 253 15.21 -4.08 -1.08
CA ALA A 253 14.33 -3.40 -2.03
C ALA A 253 14.97 -3.19 -3.40
N TYR A 254 16.29 -3.01 -3.46
CA TYR A 254 17.00 -2.62 -4.67
C TYR A 254 18.09 -3.63 -5.08
N ASP A 255 18.12 -4.82 -4.47
CA ASP A 255 19.12 -5.86 -4.69
C ASP A 255 20.57 -5.37 -4.51
N ILE A 256 20.80 -4.45 -3.56
CA ILE A 256 22.11 -3.83 -3.37
C ILE A 256 23.05 -4.79 -2.60
N PRO A 257 24.19 -5.20 -3.18
CA PRO A 257 25.13 -6.10 -2.50
C PRO A 257 25.71 -5.47 -1.22
N ASP A 258 26.12 -6.29 -0.24
CA ASP A 258 26.70 -5.79 1.03
C ASP A 258 27.89 -4.89 0.75
N GLN A 259 28.75 -5.34 -0.16
CA GLN A 259 29.98 -4.64 -0.50
C GLN A 259 29.69 -3.27 -1.09
N TYR A 260 28.62 -3.13 -1.88
CA TYR A 260 28.19 -1.84 -2.39
C TYR A 260 27.75 -0.93 -1.25
N MET A 261 26.88 -1.41 -0.36
CA MET A 261 26.43 -0.62 0.81
C MET A 261 27.60 -0.22 1.71
N ILE A 262 28.57 -1.11 1.94
CA ILE A 262 29.77 -0.84 2.74
C ILE A 262 30.63 0.23 2.06
N ASN A 263 30.83 0.13 0.75
CA ASN A 263 31.62 1.13 0.00
C ASN A 263 30.91 2.49 -0.01
N TRP A 264 29.60 2.50 -0.19
CA TRP A 264 28.80 3.73 -0.24
C TRP A 264 28.71 4.38 1.14
N MET A 265 28.44 3.62 2.20
CA MET A 265 28.29 4.15 3.56
C MET A 265 29.60 4.25 4.33
N GLY A 266 30.68 3.66 3.83
CA GLY A 266 31.98 3.54 4.53
C GLY A 266 32.00 2.51 5.66
N THR A 267 30.87 1.85 5.97
CA THR A 267 30.73 0.88 7.07
C THR A 267 29.57 -0.09 6.81
N ALA A 268 29.65 -1.30 7.37
CA ALA A 268 28.55 -2.26 7.36
C ALA A 268 27.41 -1.87 8.33
N SER A 269 27.67 -0.94 9.24
CA SER A 269 26.72 -0.50 10.27
C SER A 269 26.67 1.03 10.25
N PRO A 270 25.99 1.63 9.26
CA PRO A 270 25.91 3.08 9.14
C PRO A 270 25.27 3.70 10.37
N PHE A 271 25.67 4.93 10.66
CA PHE A 271 25.05 5.82 11.62
C PHE A 271 23.91 6.60 10.97
N ALA A 272 23.05 7.21 11.80
CA ALA A 272 21.93 7.97 11.26
C ALA A 272 22.37 9.26 10.55
N GLU A 273 23.49 9.84 10.99
CA GLU A 273 24.13 10.99 10.34
C GLU A 273 24.67 10.67 8.95
N ASP A 274 25.10 9.42 8.67
CA ASP A 274 25.59 9.03 7.34
C ASP A 274 24.49 9.25 6.29
N TRP A 275 23.27 8.77 6.57
CA TRP A 275 22.11 9.01 5.70
C TRP A 275 21.80 10.50 5.54
N TYR A 276 21.91 11.27 6.61
CA TYR A 276 21.69 12.73 6.56
C TYR A 276 22.70 13.41 5.62
N PHE A 277 23.99 13.09 5.73
CA PHE A 277 25.03 13.70 4.89
C PHE A 277 24.94 13.24 3.43
N ARG A 278 24.59 11.97 3.16
CA ARG A 278 24.32 11.51 1.79
C ARG A 278 23.18 12.29 1.14
N MET A 279 22.11 12.59 1.88
CA MET A 279 21.02 13.45 1.39
C MET A 279 21.43 14.91 1.25
N GLN A 280 22.28 15.42 2.13
CA GLN A 280 22.81 16.78 2.04
C GLN A 280 23.66 16.97 0.78
N ASP A 281 24.50 15.99 0.46
CA ASP A 281 25.41 16.02 -0.68
C ASP A 281 24.75 15.58 -1.99
N LEU A 282 23.45 15.24 -1.95
CA LEU A 282 22.67 14.70 -3.08
C LEU A 282 23.30 13.43 -3.69
N ASP A 283 23.97 12.64 -2.85
CA ASP A 283 24.60 11.38 -3.22
C ASP A 283 23.55 10.28 -3.32
N ASN A 284 23.11 9.97 -4.55
CA ASN A 284 21.98 9.09 -4.88
C ASN A 284 20.60 9.57 -4.37
N PHE A 285 20.50 10.81 -3.89
CA PHE A 285 19.27 11.39 -3.38
C PHE A 285 18.92 12.70 -4.10
N THR A 286 17.62 12.91 -4.31
CA THR A 286 17.07 14.25 -4.54
C THR A 286 16.45 14.76 -3.24
N ALA A 287 16.72 16.04 -2.94
CA ALA A 287 16.13 16.70 -1.79
C ALA A 287 14.63 16.94 -1.97
N VAL A 288 13.85 16.64 -0.93
CA VAL A 288 12.41 16.95 -0.86
C VAL A 288 12.21 18.09 0.12
N ALA A 289 12.06 19.31 -0.41
CA ALA A 289 12.03 20.54 0.40
C ALA A 289 10.62 20.89 0.92
N ARG A 290 9.58 20.64 0.14
CA ARG A 290 8.19 20.97 0.49
C ARG A 290 7.50 19.77 1.11
N VAL A 291 6.74 19.99 2.18
CA VAL A 291 6.00 18.91 2.86
C VAL A 291 4.98 18.23 1.93
N ALA A 292 4.35 19.00 1.02
CA ALA A 292 3.42 18.47 0.04
C ALA A 292 4.06 17.59 -1.04
N ASP A 293 5.39 17.67 -1.22
CA ASP A 293 6.12 16.89 -2.22
C ASP A 293 6.68 15.58 -1.64
N VAL A 294 6.56 15.39 -0.32
CA VAL A 294 6.89 14.15 0.38
C VAL A 294 5.94 13.05 -0.09
N ARG A 295 6.52 11.89 -0.40
CA ARG A 295 5.82 10.73 -0.92
C ARG A 295 6.30 9.49 -0.19
N ARG A 296 5.53 8.42 -0.38
CA ARG A 296 5.95 7.07 -0.03
C ARG A 296 7.37 6.79 -0.53
N ASN A 297 8.13 6.05 0.27
CA ASN A 297 9.52 5.65 0.01
C ASN A 297 10.56 6.78 0.11
N ASP A 298 10.16 8.02 0.41
CA ASP A 298 11.11 9.04 0.86
C ASP A 298 11.65 8.68 2.25
N ILE A 299 12.88 9.08 2.54
CA ILE A 299 13.53 8.82 3.83
C ILE A 299 13.63 10.14 4.59
N ILE A 300 13.19 10.10 5.84
CA ILE A 300 13.44 11.15 6.82
C ILE A 300 14.76 10.83 7.51
N ALA A 301 15.73 11.74 7.44
CA ALA A 301 16.98 11.67 8.20
C ALA A 301 17.09 12.88 9.14
N ILE A 302 17.37 12.60 10.40
CA ILE A 302 17.49 13.60 11.45
C ILE A 302 18.89 13.48 12.03
N LEU A 303 19.66 14.56 11.98
CA LEU A 303 21.00 14.65 12.55
C LEU A 303 20.92 15.17 13.98
N TYR A 304 21.61 14.52 14.91
CA TYR A 304 21.80 15.02 16.27
C TYR A 304 23.22 15.59 16.43
N THR A 305 23.36 16.89 16.68
CA THR A 305 24.68 17.49 16.97
C THR A 305 24.90 17.58 18.47
N GLY A 306 26.00 17.03 18.97
CA GLY A 306 26.40 17.12 20.38
C GLY A 306 25.66 16.17 21.33
N ALA A 307 25.09 15.09 20.80
CA ALA A 307 24.48 14.00 21.58
C ALA A 307 25.28 12.71 21.45
N ASP A 308 25.10 11.78 22.39
CA ASP A 308 25.71 10.44 22.35
C ASP A 308 25.15 9.56 21.21
N ALA A 309 23.98 9.94 20.67
CA ALA A 309 23.38 9.35 19.48
C ALA A 309 23.57 10.27 18.28
N THR A 310 23.78 9.71 17.10
CA THR A 310 24.08 10.46 15.87
C THR A 310 22.85 11.01 15.15
N GLY A 311 21.66 10.51 15.47
CA GLY A 311 20.45 10.91 14.77
C GLY A 311 19.34 9.89 14.80
N HIS A 312 18.42 10.01 13.85
CA HIS A 312 17.37 9.03 13.57
C HIS A 312 17.01 8.96 12.09
N ASN A 313 16.53 7.81 11.63
CA ASN A 313 16.03 7.63 10.28
C ASN A 313 14.68 6.91 10.28
N ALA A 314 13.82 7.29 9.34
CA ALA A 314 12.52 6.65 9.12
C ALA A 314 12.18 6.63 7.63
N ILE A 315 11.43 5.62 7.19
CA ILE A 315 10.86 5.55 5.84
C ILE A 315 9.43 6.09 5.85
N VAL A 316 9.06 6.87 4.84
CA VAL A 316 7.71 7.42 4.68
C VAL A 316 6.80 6.42 3.99
N LEU A 317 5.59 6.20 4.52
CA LEU A 317 4.61 5.27 3.95
C LEU A 317 3.62 5.93 2.98
N GLY A 318 3.46 7.25 3.03
CA GLY A 318 2.49 7.94 2.19
C GLY A 318 2.64 9.45 2.18
N THR A 319 1.83 10.10 1.35
CA THR A 319 1.78 11.55 1.27
C THR A 319 1.31 12.15 2.60
N PRO A 320 2.00 13.18 3.15
CA PRO A 320 1.56 13.81 4.39
C PRO A 320 0.15 14.38 4.28
N ARG A 321 -0.64 14.19 5.34
CA ARG A 321 -2.03 14.64 5.42
C ARG A 321 -2.11 15.92 6.22
N SER A 322 -2.76 16.95 5.67
CA SER A 322 -3.04 18.17 6.42
C SER A 322 -3.88 17.84 7.65
N ARG A 323 -3.54 18.45 8.79
CA ARG A 323 -4.28 18.29 10.04
C ARG A 323 -4.79 19.62 10.57
N THR A 324 -5.82 19.57 11.41
CA THR A 324 -6.13 20.70 12.29
C THR A 324 -4.95 20.94 13.23
N ALA A 325 -4.46 22.18 13.26
CA ALA A 325 -3.31 22.55 14.09
C ALA A 325 -3.60 22.29 15.57
N SER A 326 -2.65 21.65 16.25
CA SER A 326 -2.70 21.40 17.69
C SER A 326 -1.33 21.67 18.32
N SER A 327 -1.24 21.75 19.65
CA SER A 327 0.05 21.95 20.32
C SER A 327 1.09 20.89 19.91
N PRO A 328 2.38 21.24 19.82
CA PRO A 328 2.90 22.62 19.82
C PRO A 328 2.50 23.37 18.54
N THR A 329 1.94 24.56 18.68
CA THR A 329 1.59 25.45 17.56
C THR A 329 2.71 26.44 17.31
N ILE A 330 3.19 26.52 16.08
CA ILE A 330 4.28 27.42 15.68
C ILE A 330 3.72 28.47 14.74
N ALA A 331 3.90 29.75 15.08
CA ALA A 331 3.38 30.85 14.27
C ALA A 331 3.96 30.81 12.85
N GLY A 332 3.14 31.08 11.85
CA GLY A 332 3.56 31.05 10.44
C GLY A 332 3.74 29.64 9.86
N THR A 333 3.21 28.60 10.51
CA THR A 333 3.32 27.21 10.01
C THR A 333 1.97 26.52 9.84
N VAL A 334 1.93 25.55 8.94
CA VAL A 334 0.85 24.57 8.78
C VAL A 334 1.36 23.20 9.19
N GLN A 335 0.51 22.40 9.84
CA GLN A 335 0.90 21.07 10.32
C GLN A 335 0.38 19.97 9.41
N TYR A 336 1.19 18.93 9.26
CA TYR A 336 0.86 17.71 8.54
C TYR A 336 1.16 16.49 9.42
N GLU A 337 0.42 15.41 9.24
CA GLU A 337 0.75 14.08 9.77
C GLU A 337 1.38 13.25 8.66
N VAL A 338 2.45 12.53 8.97
CA VAL A 338 3.11 11.62 8.06
C VAL A 338 3.25 10.26 8.72
N ASP A 339 2.76 9.23 8.04
CA ASP A 339 2.89 7.84 8.45
C ASP A 339 4.30 7.37 8.07
N ILE A 340 4.99 6.75 9.04
CA ILE A 340 6.36 6.28 8.89
C ILE A 340 6.54 4.87 9.45
N ILE A 341 7.58 4.19 9.01
CA ILE A 341 8.15 3.05 9.72
C ILE A 341 9.61 3.36 10.03
N ASP A 342 10.03 2.99 11.21
CA ASP A 342 11.41 3.13 11.66
C ASP A 342 11.80 1.93 12.53
N SER A 343 13.01 1.98 13.08
CA SER A 343 13.40 1.13 14.21
C SER A 343 13.79 2.05 15.35
N THR A 344 13.12 1.95 16.51
CA THR A 344 13.27 2.91 17.62
C THR A 344 13.16 2.24 18.99
N GLN A 345 13.80 2.83 20.01
CA GLN A 345 13.63 2.45 21.42
C GLN A 345 12.33 2.99 22.05
N SER A 346 11.69 3.94 21.38
CA SER A 346 10.56 4.67 21.95
C SER A 346 9.50 4.93 20.87
N PRO A 347 8.29 4.35 21.03
CA PRO A 347 7.18 4.56 20.09
C PRO A 347 6.77 6.04 19.96
N HIS A 348 6.09 6.36 18.88
CA HIS A 348 5.56 7.68 18.51
C HIS A 348 4.31 8.10 19.32
N GLY A 349 3.95 7.36 20.38
CA GLY A 349 2.96 7.76 21.39
C GLY A 349 1.50 7.89 20.91
N SER A 350 1.18 7.50 19.67
CA SER A 350 -0.18 7.49 19.13
C SER A 350 -0.75 6.08 19.09
N ALA A 351 -2.03 5.87 19.36
CA ALA A 351 -2.68 4.54 19.24
C ALA A 351 -2.57 3.87 17.84
N ALA A 352 -2.09 4.59 16.83
CA ALA A 352 -1.75 4.05 15.52
C ALA A 352 -0.30 3.54 15.40
N ASP A 353 0.51 3.65 16.47
CA ASP A 353 1.85 3.08 16.50
C ASP A 353 1.75 1.60 16.85
N THR A 354 2.25 0.75 15.97
CA THR A 354 2.05 -0.71 16.03
C THR A 354 2.81 -1.36 17.18
N ARG A 355 3.67 -0.60 17.88
CA ARG A 355 4.38 -1.07 19.08
C ARG A 355 3.58 -0.83 20.36
N LEU A 356 2.40 -0.21 20.28
CA LEU A 356 1.57 0.13 21.45
C LEU A 356 0.60 -0.98 21.85
N ASP A 357 1.12 -2.17 22.15
CA ASP A 357 0.42 -3.17 22.98
C ASP A 357 1.39 -4.08 23.77
N GLY A 358 2.64 -3.64 23.97
CA GLY A 358 3.63 -4.45 24.72
C GLY A 358 4.94 -3.78 25.14
N LYS A 359 5.14 -2.47 24.85
CA LYS A 359 6.43 -1.75 25.03
C LYS A 359 7.60 -2.41 24.28
N VAL A 360 7.36 -2.84 23.06
CA VAL A 360 8.41 -3.45 22.22
C VAL A 360 9.20 -2.31 21.56
N ASP A 361 10.52 -2.34 21.71
CA ASP A 361 11.43 -1.53 20.90
C ASP A 361 11.65 -2.19 19.53
N GLY A 362 12.36 -1.55 18.62
CA GLY A 362 12.63 -2.10 17.30
C GLY A 362 11.69 -1.55 16.23
N VAL A 363 11.34 -2.38 15.24
CA VAL A 363 10.65 -1.97 14.01
C VAL A 363 9.13 -1.93 14.17
N GLY A 364 8.48 -0.97 13.51
CA GLY A 364 7.04 -0.73 13.64
C GLY A 364 6.62 0.58 13.01
N GLN A 365 5.33 0.72 12.77
CA GLN A 365 4.74 1.90 12.17
C GLN A 365 4.43 2.95 13.24
N GLY A 366 4.52 4.22 12.88
CA GLY A 366 4.15 5.33 13.73
C GLY A 366 3.79 6.57 12.92
N ILE A 367 3.41 7.65 13.61
CA ILE A 367 3.01 8.91 12.96
C ILE A 367 3.82 10.07 13.54
N MET A 368 4.55 10.75 12.65
CA MET A 368 5.22 12.01 12.96
C MET A 368 4.40 13.21 12.50
N ARG A 369 4.72 14.39 13.05
CA ARG A 369 4.19 15.64 12.53
C ARG A 369 5.27 16.40 11.78
N LEU A 370 4.94 16.92 10.61
CA LEU A 370 5.78 17.85 9.85
C LEU A 370 5.17 19.25 9.90
N TYR A 371 6.02 20.26 9.97
CA TYR A 371 5.64 21.67 9.96
C TYR A 371 6.13 22.28 8.66
N ALA A 372 5.20 22.84 7.90
CA ALA A 372 5.49 23.58 6.68
C ALA A 372 5.37 25.08 6.94
N ASP A 373 6.27 25.88 6.39
CA ASP A 373 6.11 27.32 6.32
C ASP A 373 4.81 27.65 5.56
N SER A 374 3.97 28.51 6.13
CA SER A 374 2.63 28.77 5.59
C SER A 374 2.64 29.50 4.24
N SER A 375 3.76 30.15 3.88
CA SER A 375 3.87 30.94 2.64
C SER A 375 4.51 30.16 1.49
N THR A 376 5.48 29.30 1.80
CA THR A 376 6.28 28.57 0.80
C THR A 376 5.95 27.08 0.73
N GLY A 377 5.38 26.51 1.81
CA GLY A 377 5.15 25.07 1.96
C GLY A 377 6.43 24.27 2.29
N ASN A 378 7.56 24.95 2.48
CA ASN A 378 8.84 24.32 2.81
C ASN A 378 8.79 23.70 4.21
N LEU A 379 9.41 22.53 4.38
CA LEU A 379 9.64 21.93 5.68
C LEU A 379 10.46 22.89 6.56
N VAL A 380 9.96 23.19 7.76
CA VAL A 380 10.62 24.06 8.74
C VAL A 380 10.79 23.41 10.11
N GLY A 381 10.22 22.23 10.34
CA GLY A 381 10.40 21.49 11.57
C GLY A 381 9.51 20.27 11.68
N TYR A 382 9.61 19.58 12.80
CA TYR A 382 8.88 18.34 13.06
C TYR A 382 8.63 18.11 14.55
N THR A 383 7.73 17.17 14.86
CA THR A 383 7.63 16.53 16.17
C THR A 383 7.64 15.01 16.00
N TRP A 384 8.11 14.30 17.03
CA TRP A 384 8.16 12.83 17.03
C TRP A 384 6.78 12.17 17.06
N SER A 385 5.74 12.92 17.42
CA SER A 385 4.41 12.40 17.62
C SER A 385 3.36 13.43 17.25
N VAL A 386 2.15 12.96 16.97
CA VAL A 386 0.93 13.77 16.82
C VAL A 386 0.38 14.29 18.15
N LEU A 387 0.90 13.84 19.29
CA LEU A 387 0.45 14.26 20.62
C LEU A 387 0.81 15.72 20.95
N GLY A 388 -0.07 16.37 21.72
CA GLY A 388 0.05 17.78 22.14
C GLY A 388 1.33 18.12 22.91
N GLY A 389 1.90 17.15 23.63
CA GLY A 389 3.10 17.30 24.44
C GLY A 389 4.41 16.94 23.73
N SER A 390 4.38 16.59 22.44
CA SER A 390 5.60 16.27 21.70
C SER A 390 6.44 17.53 21.48
N VAL A 391 7.75 17.44 21.69
CA VAL A 391 8.68 18.58 21.53
C VAL A 391 8.83 18.91 20.05
N TYR A 392 8.74 20.20 19.72
CA TYR A 392 8.99 20.72 18.38
C TYR A 392 10.49 20.95 18.16
N TYR A 393 11.00 20.50 17.02
CA TYR A 393 12.36 20.77 16.56
C TYR A 393 12.31 21.53 15.25
N GLY A 394 12.82 22.77 15.26
CA GLY A 394 12.80 23.68 14.11
C GLY A 394 14.13 23.71 13.36
N ILE A 395 14.06 23.69 12.03
CA ILE A 395 15.22 23.86 11.15
C ILE A 395 15.78 25.29 11.37
N GLY A 396 17.01 25.38 11.89
CA GLY A 396 17.74 26.64 12.07
C GLY A 396 17.54 27.35 13.41
N GLY A 397 16.59 26.91 14.25
CA GLY A 397 16.35 27.48 15.59
C GLY A 397 16.94 26.65 16.74
N ASP A 398 16.90 25.32 16.60
CA ASP A 398 17.57 24.36 17.48
C ASP A 398 18.57 23.58 16.62
N THR A 399 19.84 23.98 16.64
CA THR A 399 20.86 23.34 15.81
C THR A 399 21.17 21.91 16.26
N SER A 400 20.69 21.49 17.43
CA SER A 400 20.97 20.16 17.96
C SER A 400 20.26 19.04 17.22
N ARG A 401 19.12 19.30 16.57
CA ARG A 401 18.34 18.28 15.84
C ARG A 401 17.74 18.80 14.55
N THR A 402 18.44 18.57 13.44
CA THR A 402 18.00 19.07 12.11
C THR A 402 17.52 17.92 11.22
N ILE A 403 16.47 18.19 10.43
CA ILE A 403 15.78 17.19 9.60
C ILE A 403 16.05 17.43 8.11
N ARG A 404 16.19 16.35 7.35
CA ARG A 404 16.18 16.31 5.88
C ARG A 404 15.26 15.19 5.40
N ILE A 405 14.67 15.40 4.23
CA ILE A 405 13.91 14.37 3.52
C ILE A 405 14.57 14.16 2.16
N GLY A 406 14.94 12.91 1.87
CA GLY A 406 15.59 12.52 0.64
C GLY A 406 14.78 11.48 -0.11
N ARG A 407 14.65 11.68 -1.43
CA ARG A 407 14.11 10.68 -2.35
C ARG A 407 15.26 9.96 -3.02
N PHE A 408 15.38 8.65 -2.82
CA PHE A 408 16.39 7.85 -3.48
C PHE A 408 16.14 7.82 -5.00
N GLN A 409 17.18 8.04 -5.80
CA GLN A 409 17.07 8.22 -7.26
C GLN A 409 17.64 7.07 -8.09
N ASN A 410 17.87 5.91 -7.46
CA ASN A 410 18.46 4.72 -8.06
C ASN A 410 19.99 4.81 -8.22
N LEU A 411 20.63 3.63 -8.19
CA LEU A 411 22.06 3.49 -8.43
C LEU A 411 22.33 3.50 -9.94
N PRO A 412 23.46 4.06 -10.42
CA PRO A 412 23.96 3.73 -11.75
C PRO A 412 24.09 2.21 -11.86
N ASP A 413 23.65 1.63 -12.98
CA ASP A 413 23.59 0.19 -13.23
C ASP A 413 24.82 -0.54 -12.67
N TYR A 414 24.65 -1.21 -11.53
CA TYR A 414 25.66 -2.13 -11.02
C TYR A 414 25.62 -3.36 -11.94
N GLN A 415 26.49 -3.35 -12.95
CA GLN A 415 26.81 -4.55 -13.70
C GLN A 415 27.69 -5.44 -12.80
N PRO A 416 27.28 -6.68 -12.50
CA PRO A 416 28.03 -7.57 -11.61
C PRO A 416 29.46 -7.87 -12.08
#